data_AF-A0ABD3R6R0-F1
#
_entry.id   AF-A0ABD3R6R0-F1
#
_cell.length_a   1.000
_cell.length_b   1.000
_cell.length_c   1.000
_cell.angle_alpha   90.00
_cell.angle_beta   90.00
_cell.angle_gamma   90.00
#
_symmetry.space_group_name_H-M   'P 1'
#
loop_
_entity.id
_entity.type
_entity.pdbx_description
1 polymer ?
#
loop_
_entity_poly.entity_id
_entity_poly.type
_entity_poly.pdbx_seq_one_letter_code
_entity_poly.pdbx_strand_id
1 'polypeptide(L)'
;MRRRIINLVRERTVGALDLMATDNNPSTRRRIVLVTHLLYYGYCFNPVSFYFVLAPSNGMGRDDDGDGGGGGEVEEEKERVEAVVVEVSNTPWNEMHVYVLHPESVDVAEYTSYPSRRGGAGDPSSSSSSPSNDDDDAIRGNVSRTHRYRWRKGFHVSPFMTMDHDYDWTFEFERDRIRVEARMIRRVLPSSNETYDDDDDDEASTRDGTTDMGGGEGNVEGDDDGMLYFTAGFDVRRAVRPTFTYPLQLALVILRFPVYCLIIQLWIHYEALRLLIKGVKFIPHPNGSETGASRAIAALVGPVFVAMDVVGKWWTRIRCGGEKIKSA
;
A
#
# COMPACT_ATOMS: atom_id res chain seq x y z
N MET A 1 -18.10 13.48 -9.18
CA MET A 1 -16.73 13.28 -8.69
C MET A 1 -15.88 14.55 -8.73
N ARG A 2 -15.53 15.08 -9.91
CA ARG A 2 -14.66 16.26 -10.05
C ARG A 2 -15.04 17.44 -9.15
N ARG A 3 -16.31 17.87 -9.17
CA ARG A 3 -16.82 18.97 -8.32
C ARG A 3 -16.61 18.72 -6.82
N ARG A 4 -16.70 17.46 -6.36
CA ARG A 4 -16.46 17.09 -4.95
C ARG A 4 -15.03 17.41 -4.56
N ILE A 5 -14.07 16.95 -5.37
CA ILE A 5 -12.64 17.20 -5.14
C ILE A 5 -12.34 18.71 -5.17
N ILE A 6 -12.92 19.45 -6.12
CA ILE A 6 -12.73 20.89 -6.19
C ILE A 6 -13.20 21.60 -4.91
N ASN A 7 -14.40 21.28 -4.43
CA ASN A 7 -14.93 21.87 -3.21
C ASN A 7 -14.09 21.49 -1.98
N LEU A 8 -13.69 20.21 -1.87
CA LEU A 8 -12.86 19.71 -0.76
C LEU A 8 -11.50 20.42 -0.71
N VAL A 9 -10.84 20.56 -1.85
CA VAL A 9 -9.54 21.26 -1.94
C VAL A 9 -9.70 22.71 -1.51
N ARG A 10 -10.71 23.41 -2.03
CA ARG A 10 -10.98 24.81 -1.64
C ARG A 10 -11.28 24.95 -0.15
N GLU A 11 -12.10 24.07 0.41
CA GLU A 11 -12.49 24.10 1.82
C GLU A 11 -11.29 23.85 2.74
N ARG A 12 -10.52 22.79 2.46
CA ARG A 12 -9.37 22.39 3.30
C ARG A 12 -8.17 23.33 3.18
N THR A 13 -8.04 24.03 2.05
CA THR A 13 -7.01 25.07 1.86
C THR A 13 -7.50 26.47 2.24
N VAL A 14 -8.69 26.61 2.85
CA VAL A 14 -9.27 27.90 3.26
C VAL A 14 -9.34 28.90 2.08
N GLY A 15 -9.58 28.38 0.88
CA GLY A 15 -9.68 29.16 -0.35
C GLY A 15 -8.35 29.49 -1.02
N ALA A 16 -7.21 29.11 -0.45
CA ALA A 16 -5.91 29.40 -1.05
C ALA A 16 -5.69 28.67 -2.38
N LEU A 17 -6.26 27.46 -2.53
CA LEU A 17 -6.32 26.75 -3.81
C LEU A 17 -7.77 26.63 -4.33
N ASP A 18 -8.13 27.52 -5.27
CA ASP A 18 -9.44 27.50 -5.95
C ASP A 18 -9.35 27.00 -7.40
N LEU A 19 -9.74 25.73 -7.58
CA LEU A 19 -9.77 25.09 -8.90
C LEU A 19 -10.93 25.56 -9.78
N MET A 20 -11.97 26.20 -9.24
CA MET A 20 -13.09 26.72 -10.03
C MET A 20 -12.72 28.02 -10.74
N ALA A 21 -11.94 28.89 -10.07
CA ALA A 21 -11.49 30.17 -10.62
C ALA A 21 -10.71 30.00 -11.92
N THR A 22 -10.07 28.85 -12.11
CA THR A 22 -9.18 28.55 -13.24
C THR A 22 -9.84 27.67 -14.30
N ASP A 23 -11.10 27.24 -14.10
CA ASP A 23 -11.77 26.28 -15.00
C ASP A 23 -12.14 26.88 -16.36
N ASN A 24 -12.30 28.21 -16.44
CA ASN A 24 -12.68 28.93 -17.65
C ASN A 24 -11.50 29.22 -18.58
N ASN A 25 -10.26 29.16 -18.09
CA ASN A 25 -9.07 29.46 -18.88
C ASN A 25 -8.21 28.19 -19.04
N PRO A 26 -8.15 27.60 -20.26
CA PRO A 26 -7.38 26.38 -20.53
C PRO A 26 -5.92 26.45 -20.09
N SER A 27 -5.26 27.61 -20.22
CA SER A 27 -3.83 27.76 -19.89
C SER A 27 -3.53 27.74 -18.41
N THR A 28 -4.55 27.94 -17.56
CA THR A 28 -4.44 27.93 -16.09
C THR A 28 -5.20 26.78 -15.46
N ARG A 29 -5.90 25.98 -16.27
CA ARG A 29 -6.84 24.97 -15.79
C ARG A 29 -6.09 23.83 -15.14
N ARG A 30 -6.42 23.53 -13.88
CA ARG A 30 -5.87 22.37 -13.19
C ARG A 30 -6.54 21.08 -13.66
N ARG A 31 -5.72 20.06 -13.91
CA ARG A 31 -6.19 18.70 -14.19
C ARG A 31 -6.24 17.89 -12.90
N ILE A 32 -7.20 16.97 -12.82
CA ILE A 32 -7.33 16.06 -11.68
C ILE A 32 -7.17 14.63 -12.22
N VAL A 33 -6.18 13.91 -11.71
CA VAL A 33 -5.87 12.52 -12.10
C VAL A 33 -6.12 11.60 -10.92
N LEU A 34 -6.82 10.49 -11.15
CA LEU A 34 -7.12 9.49 -10.14
C LEU A 34 -6.21 8.27 -10.30
N VAL A 35 -5.58 7.84 -9.21
CA VAL A 35 -4.90 6.55 -9.09
C VAL A 35 -5.64 5.71 -8.04
N THR A 36 -6.19 4.58 -8.47
CA THR A 36 -6.99 3.67 -7.65
C THR A 36 -7.07 2.28 -8.29
N HIS A 37 -7.51 1.25 -7.56
CA HIS A 37 -7.76 -0.06 -8.18
C HIS A 37 -9.00 -0.04 -9.08
N LEU A 38 -8.94 -0.88 -10.11
CA LEU A 38 -10.05 -1.09 -11.03
C LEU A 38 -11.19 -1.85 -10.34
N LEU A 39 -12.39 -1.72 -10.91
CA LEU A 39 -13.54 -2.55 -10.57
C LEU A 39 -13.33 -3.96 -11.16
N TYR A 40 -13.38 -4.99 -10.32
CA TYR A 40 -13.28 -6.39 -10.74
C TYR A 40 -14.64 -7.09 -10.52
N TYR A 41 -15.32 -7.49 -11.60
CA TYR A 41 -16.59 -8.23 -11.54
C TYR A 41 -17.69 -7.56 -10.68
N GLY A 42 -17.76 -6.23 -10.71
CA GLY A 42 -18.72 -5.47 -9.90
C GLY A 42 -18.29 -5.27 -8.44
N TYR A 43 -17.13 -5.79 -8.03
CA TYR A 43 -16.55 -5.56 -6.71
C TYR A 43 -15.36 -4.59 -6.80
N CYS A 44 -15.36 -3.56 -5.97
CA CYS A 44 -14.29 -2.57 -5.87
C CYS A 44 -13.81 -2.54 -4.42
N PHE A 45 -12.51 -2.77 -4.22
CA PHE A 45 -11.88 -2.65 -2.92
C PHE A 45 -10.68 -1.70 -3.05
N ASN A 46 -10.89 -0.45 -2.66
CA ASN A 46 -9.87 0.58 -2.67
C ASN A 46 -9.61 1.00 -1.22
N PRO A 47 -8.58 0.44 -0.55
CA PRO A 47 -8.24 0.88 0.81
C PRO A 47 -7.81 2.36 0.82
N VAL A 48 -7.18 2.80 -0.28
CA VAL A 48 -6.81 4.19 -0.50
C VAL A 48 -6.98 4.56 -1.99
N SER A 49 -7.46 5.78 -2.25
CA SER A 49 -7.54 6.39 -3.57
C SER A 49 -6.84 7.75 -3.57
N PHE A 50 -6.06 8.03 -4.61
CA PHE A 50 -5.29 9.26 -4.74
C PHE A 50 -5.81 10.13 -5.87
N TYR A 51 -6.11 11.40 -5.59
CA TYR A 51 -6.40 12.41 -6.59
C TYR A 51 -5.24 13.42 -6.66
N PHE A 52 -4.52 13.41 -7.77
CA PHE A 52 -3.44 14.37 -8.02
C PHE A 52 -4.02 15.59 -8.74
N VAL A 53 -3.84 16.77 -8.15
CA VAL A 53 -4.16 18.06 -8.76
C VAL A 53 -2.92 18.58 -9.46
N LEU A 54 -3.01 18.72 -10.77
CA LEU A 54 -1.90 19.08 -11.66
C LEU A 54 -2.10 20.49 -12.19
N ALA A 55 -1.16 21.38 -11.91
CA ALA A 55 -1.09 22.71 -12.48
C ALA A 55 -0.30 22.67 -13.80
N PRO A 56 -0.76 23.39 -14.85
CA PRO A 56 0.03 23.58 -16.05
C PRO A 56 1.30 24.37 -15.69
N SER A 57 2.47 23.95 -16.16
CA SER A 57 3.73 24.63 -15.87
C SER A 57 3.99 25.83 -16.78
N ASN A 58 2.97 26.42 -17.39
CA ASN A 58 3.11 27.46 -18.40
C ASN A 58 3.86 28.67 -17.81
N GLY A 59 5.16 28.75 -18.14
CA GLY A 59 6.04 29.90 -18.00
C GLY A 59 5.94 30.69 -16.70
N MET A 60 6.41 30.12 -15.58
CA MET A 60 6.94 30.98 -14.52
C MET A 60 8.21 31.66 -15.07
N GLY A 61 8.06 32.87 -15.59
CA GLY A 61 9.13 33.69 -16.16
C GLY A 61 9.36 33.51 -17.66
N ARG A 62 8.49 34.10 -18.49
CA ARG A 62 8.92 34.58 -19.81
C ARG A 62 9.03 36.09 -19.69
N ASP A 63 10.18 36.55 -19.19
CA ASP A 63 10.58 37.93 -19.40
C ASP A 63 10.69 38.11 -20.92
N ASP A 64 9.96 39.10 -21.40
CA ASP A 64 9.70 39.40 -22.81
C ASP A 64 10.94 40.01 -23.46
N ASP A 65 11.96 39.18 -23.71
CA ASP A 65 13.04 39.51 -24.63
C ASP A 65 12.87 38.66 -25.89
N GLY A 66 12.31 39.30 -26.91
CA GLY A 66 11.96 38.67 -28.17
C GLY A 66 13.18 38.20 -28.95
N ASP A 67 13.12 36.96 -29.42
CA ASP A 67 13.54 36.63 -30.78
C ASP A 67 12.70 35.47 -31.30
N GLY A 68 12.14 35.66 -32.49
CA GLY A 68 11.25 34.72 -33.14
C GLY A 68 12.07 33.70 -33.92
N GLY A 69 11.93 32.43 -33.58
CA GLY A 69 12.56 31.39 -34.40
C GLY A 69 12.23 29.96 -34.00
N GLY A 70 11.41 29.32 -34.82
CA GLY A 70 11.66 27.92 -35.20
C GLY A 70 10.81 26.83 -34.53
N GLY A 71 10.13 26.05 -35.39
CA GLY A 71 9.86 24.63 -35.16
C GLY A 71 8.75 24.30 -34.17
N GLY A 72 7.53 24.12 -34.68
CA GLY A 72 6.43 23.51 -33.93
C GLY A 72 6.69 22.02 -33.66
N GLU A 73 7.56 21.73 -32.70
CA GLU A 73 7.41 20.53 -31.89
C GLU A 73 6.30 20.85 -30.87
N VAL A 74 5.33 19.93 -30.73
CA VAL A 74 4.34 20.05 -29.65
C VAL A 74 5.11 19.87 -28.35
N GLU A 75 5.55 20.98 -27.75
CA GLU A 75 6.13 20.99 -26.41
C GLU A 75 5.10 20.31 -25.50
N GLU A 76 5.45 19.13 -24.99
CA GLU A 76 4.61 18.45 -24.00
C GLU A 76 4.52 19.39 -22.79
N GLU A 77 3.35 19.99 -22.59
CA GLU A 77 3.05 20.83 -21.44
C GLU A 77 3.47 20.07 -20.18
N LYS A 78 4.53 20.56 -19.52
CA LYS A 78 4.96 19.99 -18.25
C LYS A 78 3.87 20.32 -17.23
N GLU A 79 3.49 19.35 -16.43
CA GLU A 79 2.48 19.52 -15.38
C GLU A 79 3.16 19.33 -14.03
N ARG A 80 2.88 20.24 -13.09
CA ARG A 80 3.40 20.17 -11.72
C ARG A 80 2.29 19.73 -10.78
N VAL A 81 2.58 18.79 -9.88
CA VAL A 81 1.67 18.44 -8.79
C VAL A 81 1.55 19.63 -7.84
N GLU A 82 0.33 20.15 -7.70
CA GLU A 82 -0.01 21.28 -6.83
C GLU A 82 -0.54 20.76 -5.48
N ALA A 83 -1.42 19.76 -5.50
CA ALA A 83 -1.98 19.13 -4.31
C ALA A 83 -2.24 17.63 -4.53
N VAL A 84 -2.31 16.87 -3.44
CA VAL A 84 -2.72 15.45 -3.44
C VAL A 84 -3.91 15.27 -2.49
N VAL A 85 -5.03 14.77 -2.97
CA VAL A 85 -6.16 14.39 -2.11
C VAL A 85 -6.12 12.89 -1.89
N VAL A 86 -6.06 12.47 -0.63
CA VAL A 86 -5.99 11.08 -0.22
C VAL A 86 -7.32 10.69 0.40
N GLU A 87 -8.00 9.74 -0.20
CA GLU A 87 -9.25 9.16 0.30
C GLU A 87 -8.97 7.77 0.86
N VAL A 88 -9.13 7.60 2.16
CA VAL A 88 -8.88 6.34 2.85
C VAL A 88 -10.21 5.71 3.24
N SER A 89 -10.42 4.46 2.81
CA SER A 89 -11.63 3.70 3.06
C SER A 89 -11.38 2.67 4.17
N ASN A 90 -12.20 2.72 5.21
CA ASN A 90 -12.16 1.80 6.32
C ASN A 90 -13.26 0.75 6.19
N THR A 91 -12.98 -0.31 5.44
CA THR A 91 -14.01 -1.26 5.00
C THR A 91 -14.70 -2.09 6.09
N PRO A 92 -14.10 -2.42 7.26
CA PRO A 92 -14.85 -3.08 8.33
C PRO A 92 -15.91 -2.19 9.00
N TRP A 93 -15.73 -0.86 8.96
CA TRP A 93 -16.65 0.10 9.63
C TRP A 93 -17.40 1.01 8.66
N ASN A 94 -17.18 0.85 7.34
CA ASN A 94 -17.79 1.68 6.30
C ASN A 94 -17.59 3.19 6.53
N GLU A 95 -16.43 3.55 7.08
CA GLU A 95 -16.02 4.94 7.28
C GLU A 95 -15.07 5.36 6.17
N MET A 96 -15.13 6.63 5.79
CA MET A 96 -14.25 7.21 4.78
C MET A 96 -13.68 8.50 5.32
N HIS A 97 -12.37 8.64 5.24
CA HIS A 97 -11.68 9.84 5.65
C HIS A 97 -10.88 10.42 4.49
N VAL A 98 -10.88 11.74 4.38
CA VAL A 98 -10.22 12.45 3.29
C VAL A 98 -9.21 13.44 3.87
N TYR A 99 -7.98 13.39 3.36
CA TYR A 99 -6.93 14.35 3.65
C TYR A 99 -6.57 15.11 2.37
N VAL A 100 -6.47 16.43 2.44
CA VAL A 100 -5.95 17.27 1.37
C VAL A 100 -4.51 17.63 1.73
N LEU A 101 -3.55 17.06 0.99
CA LEU A 101 -2.13 17.34 1.15
C LEU A 101 -1.75 18.51 0.25
N HIS A 102 -1.65 19.69 0.88
CA HIS A 102 -1.22 20.95 0.30
C HIS A 102 -0.52 21.76 1.41
N PRO A 103 0.49 22.58 1.11
CA PRO A 103 1.21 23.35 2.14
C PRO A 103 0.31 24.27 2.97
N GLU A 104 -0.78 24.77 2.37
CA GLU A 104 -1.77 25.63 3.02
C GLU A 104 -3.04 24.87 3.45
N SER A 105 -3.00 23.52 3.47
CA SER A 105 -4.13 22.72 3.94
C SER A 105 -4.16 22.66 5.46
N VAL A 106 -5.35 22.76 6.04
CA VAL A 106 -5.59 22.52 7.47
C VAL A 106 -5.25 21.10 7.91
N ASP A 107 -5.19 20.16 6.96
CA ASP A 107 -4.87 18.77 7.25
C ASP A 107 -3.37 18.55 7.46
N VAL A 108 -2.50 19.44 6.99
CA VAL A 108 -1.05 19.26 6.98
C VAL A 108 -0.42 20.04 8.13
N ALA A 109 0.40 19.36 8.94
CA ALA A 109 1.15 20.00 10.01
C ALA A 109 2.52 20.50 9.51
N GLU A 110 3.22 19.68 8.71
CA GLU A 110 4.53 20.01 8.16
C GLU A 110 4.58 19.64 6.68
N TYR A 111 5.25 20.48 5.90
CA TYR A 111 5.50 20.25 4.48
C TYR A 111 6.94 20.61 4.13
N THR A 112 7.58 19.75 3.35
CA THR A 112 8.91 20.03 2.79
C THR A 112 8.97 19.54 1.34
N SER A 113 9.61 20.32 0.47
CA SER A 113 9.92 19.88 -0.89
C SER A 113 11.38 20.08 -1.23
N TYR A 114 11.97 19.08 -1.85
CA TYR A 114 13.38 19.09 -2.25
C TYR A 114 13.55 18.42 -3.63
N PRO A 115 14.64 18.73 -4.36
CA PRO A 115 14.96 18.05 -5.61
C PRO A 115 15.14 16.55 -5.37
N SER A 116 14.51 15.74 -6.21
CA SER A 116 14.53 14.29 -6.14
C SER A 116 15.94 13.79 -6.45
N ARG A 117 16.54 13.11 -5.48
CA ARG A 117 17.92 12.62 -5.57
C ARG A 117 17.96 11.50 -6.62
N ARG A 118 18.59 11.77 -7.76
CA ARG A 118 18.68 10.82 -8.89
C ARG A 118 19.59 9.64 -8.52
N GLY A 119 19.01 8.61 -7.89
CA GLY A 119 19.59 7.27 -7.79
C GLY A 119 20.09 6.84 -6.41
N GLY A 120 19.73 5.60 -6.05
CA GLY A 120 20.49 4.74 -5.16
C GLY A 120 20.31 4.96 -3.66
N ALA A 121 19.81 3.93 -2.97
CA ALA A 121 20.15 3.72 -1.57
C ALA A 121 21.69 3.73 -1.44
N GLY A 122 22.22 4.73 -0.76
CA GLY A 122 23.65 4.93 -0.52
C GLY A 122 23.83 5.71 0.78
N ASP A 123 24.49 5.05 1.72
CA ASP A 123 24.87 5.48 3.07
C ASP A 123 25.33 6.96 3.15
N PRO A 124 24.96 7.74 4.20
CA PRO A 124 25.37 9.15 4.32
C PRO A 124 26.81 9.35 4.82
N SER A 125 27.60 8.30 5.07
CA SER A 125 28.95 8.44 5.63
C SER A 125 30.05 8.48 4.56
N SER A 126 30.15 9.57 3.81
CA SER A 126 31.45 10.02 3.29
C SER A 126 31.46 11.52 3.05
N SER A 127 32.36 12.16 3.79
CA SER A 127 32.57 13.60 3.88
C SER A 127 33.29 14.18 2.66
N SER A 128 33.15 15.51 2.55
CA SER A 128 34.09 16.49 2.01
C SER A 128 34.22 16.64 0.49
N SER A 129 33.44 17.59 -0.04
CA SER A 129 33.94 18.58 -1.00
C SER A 129 33.14 19.87 -0.88
N SER A 130 33.85 21.00 -0.78
CA SER A 130 33.39 22.37 -0.61
C SER A 130 32.28 22.81 -1.59
N PRO A 131 31.47 23.83 -1.25
CA PRO A 131 30.37 24.28 -2.08
C PRO A 131 30.91 25.01 -3.32
N SER A 132 30.83 24.38 -4.49
CA SER A 132 30.80 25.10 -5.76
C SER A 132 29.45 25.81 -5.87
N ASN A 133 29.49 27.07 -6.30
CA ASN A 133 28.31 27.86 -6.64
C ASN A 133 27.60 27.20 -7.83
N ASP A 134 26.73 26.22 -7.54
CA ASP A 134 25.92 25.49 -8.53
C ASP A 134 24.49 26.06 -8.62
N ASP A 135 24.33 27.36 -8.39
CA ASP A 135 23.06 28.09 -8.60
C ASP A 135 22.69 28.19 -10.10
N ASP A 136 23.62 27.90 -11.02
CA ASP A 136 23.40 27.99 -12.47
C ASP A 136 22.81 26.72 -13.11
N ASP A 137 22.84 25.56 -12.44
CA ASP A 137 22.39 24.29 -13.04
C ASP A 137 20.89 24.00 -12.82
N ALA A 138 20.19 24.83 -12.02
CA ALA A 138 18.74 24.78 -11.86
C ALA A 138 17.97 25.22 -13.13
N ILE A 139 18.65 25.82 -14.11
CA ILE A 139 18.06 26.36 -15.35
C ILE A 139 17.90 25.27 -16.44
N ARG A 140 18.52 24.08 -16.30
CA ARG A 140 18.40 23.00 -17.30
C ARG A 140 17.39 21.94 -16.84
N GLY A 141 16.12 22.24 -17.10
CA GLY A 141 14.97 21.55 -16.53
C GLY A 141 14.85 20.05 -16.83
N ASN A 142 15.04 19.21 -15.81
CA ASN A 142 14.20 18.02 -15.56
C ASN A 142 14.39 17.45 -14.14
N VAL A 143 14.48 18.32 -13.11
CA VAL A 143 14.66 17.83 -11.74
C VAL A 143 13.28 17.41 -11.19
N SER A 144 13.07 16.10 -11.07
CA SER A 144 11.92 15.54 -10.34
C SER A 144 11.91 16.15 -8.93
N ARG A 145 10.74 16.47 -8.37
CA ARG A 145 10.61 16.99 -7.01
C ARG A 145 10.03 15.93 -6.09
N THR A 146 10.56 15.87 -4.88
CA THR A 146 10.02 15.05 -3.80
C THR A 146 9.24 15.95 -2.85
N HIS A 147 8.04 15.52 -2.47
CA HIS A 147 7.16 16.23 -1.56
C HIS A 147 6.91 15.37 -0.32
N ARG A 148 7.27 15.87 0.87
CA ARG A 148 7.03 15.23 2.16
C ARG A 148 5.95 15.99 2.92
N TYR A 149 4.95 15.28 3.40
CA TYR A 149 3.84 15.81 4.19
C TYR A 149 3.74 15.06 5.51
N ARG A 150 3.64 15.79 6.62
CA ARG A 150 3.35 15.22 7.94
C ARG A 150 1.99 15.70 8.44
N TRP A 151 1.17 14.80 8.95
CA TRP A 151 -0.12 15.13 9.55
C TRP A 151 -0.58 14.12 10.58
N ARG A 152 -1.55 14.52 11.40
CA ARG A 152 -2.10 13.66 12.46
C ARG A 152 -3.10 12.65 11.90
N LYS A 153 -3.04 11.40 12.36
CA LYS A 153 -4.08 10.41 12.06
C LYS A 153 -5.43 10.83 12.62
N GLY A 154 -6.42 10.97 11.74
CA GLY A 154 -7.75 11.48 12.07
C GLY A 154 -8.83 10.42 12.36
N PHE A 155 -8.56 9.13 12.13
CA PHE A 155 -9.55 8.07 12.36
C PHE A 155 -8.90 6.69 12.61
N HIS A 156 -9.68 5.70 13.05
CA HIS A 156 -9.22 4.33 13.25
C HIS A 156 -9.22 3.55 11.92
N VAL A 157 -8.12 2.88 11.60
CA VAL A 157 -8.01 1.97 10.44
C VAL A 157 -8.04 0.50 10.87
N SER A 158 -7.77 0.24 12.15
CA SER A 158 -7.69 -1.10 12.77
C SER A 158 -8.05 -0.95 14.26
N PRO A 159 -8.73 -1.95 14.89
CA PRO A 159 -9.01 -1.86 16.32
C PRO A 159 -7.73 -2.03 17.15
N PHE A 160 -6.67 -2.59 16.55
CA PHE A 160 -5.36 -2.78 17.16
C PHE A 160 -4.40 -1.61 16.90
N MET A 161 -4.89 -0.53 16.28
CA MET A 161 -4.09 0.64 15.95
C MET A 161 -4.66 1.90 16.58
N THR A 162 -3.96 2.39 17.59
CA THR A 162 -4.32 3.55 18.41
C THR A 162 -4.25 4.88 17.63
N MET A 163 -4.76 5.96 18.21
CA MET A 163 -4.89 7.29 17.57
C MET A 163 -3.70 8.23 17.81
N ASP A 164 -2.75 7.82 18.65
CA ASP A 164 -1.48 8.47 18.98
C ASP A 164 -0.43 8.32 17.86
N HIS A 165 -0.85 8.48 16.60
CA HIS A 165 0.05 8.36 15.46
C HIS A 165 -0.02 9.58 14.54
N ASP A 166 1.13 9.90 13.95
CA ASP A 166 1.27 10.84 12.86
C ASP A 166 1.68 10.09 11.60
N TYR A 167 1.13 10.53 10.46
CA TYR A 167 1.52 10.10 9.14
C TYR A 167 2.62 11.01 8.62
N ASP A 168 3.64 10.41 8.02
CA ASP A 168 4.73 11.09 7.32
C ASP A 168 4.88 10.46 5.93
N TRP A 169 4.30 11.11 4.91
CA TRP A 169 4.25 10.56 3.56
C TRP A 169 5.13 11.36 2.61
N THR A 170 5.93 10.62 1.85
CA THR A 170 6.83 11.13 0.83
C THR A 170 6.33 10.71 -0.54
N PHE A 171 6.16 11.67 -1.43
CA PHE A 171 5.73 11.50 -2.80
C PHE A 171 6.87 11.89 -3.75
N GLU A 172 7.28 10.95 -4.60
CA GLU A 172 8.23 11.19 -5.68
C GLU A 172 7.49 11.10 -7.02
N PHE A 173 7.55 12.16 -7.80
CA PHE A 173 6.91 12.24 -9.11
C PHE A 173 7.96 12.27 -10.21
N GLU A 174 7.92 11.26 -11.06
CA GLU A 174 8.65 11.22 -12.32
C GLU A 174 7.64 11.15 -13.47
N ARG A 175 8.11 11.39 -14.69
CA ARG A 175 7.27 11.42 -15.90
C ARG A 175 6.37 10.18 -16.06
N ASP A 176 6.90 9.01 -15.78
CA ASP A 176 6.22 7.72 -15.97
C ASP A 176 6.17 6.88 -14.67
N ARG A 177 6.43 7.49 -13.51
CA ARG A 177 6.50 6.78 -12.23
C ARG A 177 6.02 7.66 -11.09
N ILE A 178 5.19 7.07 -10.23
CA ILE A 178 4.75 7.65 -8.96
C ILE A 178 5.22 6.70 -7.88
N ARG A 179 6.08 7.18 -6.98
CA ARG A 179 6.45 6.45 -5.77
C ARG A 179 5.86 7.18 -4.58
N VAL A 180 5.20 6.43 -3.72
CA VAL A 180 4.71 6.92 -2.44
C VAL A 180 5.28 6.05 -1.35
N GLU A 181 5.90 6.69 -0.36
CA GLU A 181 6.34 6.06 0.87
C GLU A 181 5.52 6.68 2.02
N ALA A 182 4.88 5.84 2.81
CA ALA A 182 4.05 6.21 3.93
C ALA A 182 4.69 5.66 5.19
N ARG A 183 5.18 6.54 6.06
CA ARG A 183 5.65 6.20 7.39
C ARG A 183 4.57 6.57 8.39
N MET A 184 4.45 5.74 9.42
CA MET A 184 3.55 5.96 10.53
C MET A 184 4.35 6.00 11.82
N ILE A 185 4.31 7.14 12.48
CA ILE A 185 5.14 7.44 13.65
C ILE A 185 4.21 7.49 14.86
N ARG A 186 4.44 6.60 15.83
CA ARG A 186 3.73 6.62 17.11
C ARG A 186 4.34 7.70 17.99
N ARG A 187 3.51 8.60 18.50
CA ARG A 187 3.96 9.66 19.40
C ARG A 187 4.30 9.06 20.76
N VAL A 188 5.42 9.46 21.33
CA VAL A 188 5.71 9.14 22.73
C VAL A 188 4.88 10.09 23.58
N LEU A 189 3.78 9.59 24.15
CA LEU A 189 3.08 10.35 25.19
C LEU A 189 4.00 10.37 26.42
N PRO A 190 4.24 11.53 27.05
CA PRO A 190 4.95 11.56 28.33
C PRO A 190 4.19 10.67 29.30
N SER A 191 4.89 9.67 29.84
CA SER A 191 4.33 8.68 30.76
C SER A 191 3.64 9.41 31.91
N SER A 192 2.30 9.44 31.89
CA SER A 192 1.58 9.58 33.15
C SER A 192 1.84 8.28 33.92
N ASN A 193 2.28 8.46 35.14
CA ASN A 193 2.62 7.43 36.09
C ASN A 193 1.35 6.63 36.44
N GLU A 194 0.95 5.69 35.59
CA GLU A 194 -0.15 4.76 35.85
C GLU A 194 0.43 3.36 36.00
N THR A 195 0.59 2.97 37.28
CA THR A 195 0.81 1.61 37.73
C THR A 195 -0.38 0.76 37.28
N TYR A 196 -0.17 -0.11 36.29
CA TYR A 196 -1.08 -1.22 36.07
C TYR A 196 -0.69 -2.31 37.05
N ASP A 197 -1.58 -2.59 38.00
CA ASP A 197 -1.54 -3.81 38.80
C ASP A 197 -1.91 -4.98 37.86
N ASP A 198 -0.88 -5.64 37.32
CA ASP A 198 -1.01 -6.96 36.68
C ASP A 198 -1.15 -8.01 37.80
N ASP A 199 -2.38 -8.22 38.27
CA ASP A 199 -2.80 -9.46 38.93
C ASP A 199 -3.49 -10.33 37.88
N ASP A 200 -2.74 -11.28 37.29
CA ASP A 200 -3.23 -12.60 36.87
C ASP A 200 -2.02 -13.50 36.50
N ASP A 201 -1.50 -14.18 37.52
CA ASP A 201 -0.79 -15.47 37.45
C ASP A 201 -1.63 -16.49 36.62
N ASP A 202 -1.16 -17.54 35.96
CA ASP A 202 0.10 -18.24 35.78
C ASP A 202 -0.16 -19.26 34.64
N GLU A 203 0.84 -19.61 33.83
CA GLU A 203 1.17 -21.01 33.50
C GLU A 203 2.37 -21.02 32.56
N ALA A 204 3.50 -21.33 33.18
CA ALA A 204 4.79 -21.55 32.56
C ALA A 204 4.80 -22.81 31.70
N SER A 205 5.38 -22.73 30.50
CA SER A 205 6.19 -23.83 29.99
C SER A 205 7.42 -23.34 29.21
N THR A 206 8.53 -23.44 29.93
CA THR A 206 9.96 -23.44 29.59
C THR A 206 10.40 -23.93 28.19
N ARG A 207 11.52 -23.31 27.74
CA ARG A 207 12.57 -23.74 26.76
C ARG A 207 12.19 -23.56 25.28
N ASP A 208 13.02 -23.03 24.38
CA ASP A 208 14.48 -22.96 24.20
C ASP A 208 14.72 -21.86 23.11
N GLY A 209 15.56 -20.84 23.25
CA GLY A 209 17.01 -20.90 23.03
C GLY A 209 17.44 -20.20 21.72
N THR A 210 18.24 -19.12 21.84
CA THR A 210 19.14 -18.52 20.79
C THR A 210 18.47 -17.82 19.61
N THR A 211 18.66 -16.53 19.32
CA THR A 211 19.83 -15.83 18.74
C THR A 211 19.35 -14.36 18.53
N ASP A 212 20.09 -13.27 18.49
CA ASP A 212 21.49 -12.91 18.52
C ASP A 212 21.51 -11.38 18.70
N MET A 213 22.51 -10.86 19.39
CA MET A 213 22.72 -9.44 19.61
C MET A 213 23.33 -8.82 18.35
N GLY A 214 22.57 -8.00 17.63
CA GLY A 214 23.07 -7.17 16.53
C GLY A 214 22.90 -5.69 16.86
N GLY A 215 23.80 -5.16 17.69
CA GLY A 215 23.94 -3.71 17.89
C GLY A 215 24.38 -3.05 16.59
N GLY A 216 23.55 -2.15 16.08
CA GLY A 216 23.89 -1.23 14.99
C GLY A 216 23.68 0.19 15.48
N GLU A 217 24.75 0.81 15.97
CA GLU A 217 24.84 2.26 16.16
C GLU A 217 24.73 2.92 14.78
N GLY A 218 23.72 3.75 14.59
CA GLY A 218 23.48 4.52 13.38
C GLY A 218 22.76 5.81 13.72
N ASN A 219 23.54 6.88 13.72
CA ASN A 219 23.24 8.25 14.12
C ASN A 219 21.89 8.78 13.56
N VAL A 220 20.94 9.15 14.44
CA VAL A 220 19.71 9.86 14.06
C VAL A 220 19.89 11.33 14.43
N GLU A 221 20.30 12.14 13.46
CA GLU A 221 20.19 13.59 13.52
C GLU A 221 18.82 14.00 12.98
N GLY A 222 18.00 14.63 13.84
CA GLY A 222 16.77 15.32 13.49
C GLY A 222 15.58 14.97 14.39
N ASP A 223 15.38 15.79 15.43
CA ASP A 223 14.19 15.95 16.29
C ASP A 223 12.89 15.23 15.84
N ASP A 224 12.75 13.93 16.12
CA ASP A 224 11.51 13.18 15.94
C ASP A 224 11.12 12.49 17.26
N ASP A 225 10.23 13.14 18.01
CA ASP A 225 9.69 12.72 19.33
C ASP A 225 8.82 11.43 19.29
N GLY A 226 9.00 10.56 18.29
CA GLY A 226 8.12 9.42 18.03
C GLY A 226 8.82 8.17 17.51
N MET A 227 8.27 7.00 17.87
CA MET A 227 8.74 5.69 17.43
C MET A 227 8.14 5.34 16.06
N LEU A 228 8.97 4.96 15.09
CA LEU A 228 8.48 4.41 13.83
C LEU A 228 7.68 3.12 14.10
N TYR A 229 6.39 3.13 13.79
CA TYR A 229 5.50 1.99 14.01
C TYR A 229 5.46 1.08 12.78
N PHE A 230 5.31 1.67 11.60
CA PHE A 230 5.14 0.92 10.35
C PHE A 230 5.50 1.77 9.12
N THR A 231 5.93 1.09 8.06
CA THR A 231 6.14 1.69 6.73
C THR A 231 5.38 0.91 5.66
N ALA A 232 4.76 1.64 4.75
CA ALA A 232 4.18 1.09 3.53
C ALA A 232 4.59 1.95 2.35
N GLY A 233 4.54 1.40 1.16
CA GLY A 233 4.74 2.19 -0.04
C GLY A 233 4.28 1.46 -1.27
N PHE A 234 4.12 2.22 -2.35
CA PHE A 234 3.91 1.66 -3.67
C PHE A 234 4.74 2.41 -4.70
N ASP A 235 5.17 1.66 -5.72
CA ASP A 235 5.87 2.17 -6.89
C ASP A 235 5.00 1.83 -8.10
N VAL A 236 4.30 2.84 -8.62
CA VAL A 236 3.43 2.70 -9.79
C VAL A 236 4.16 3.26 -10.99
N ARG A 237 4.37 2.42 -11.99
CA ARG A 237 4.98 2.80 -13.27
C ARG A 237 3.96 2.73 -14.38
N ARG A 238 3.99 3.71 -15.28
CA ARG A 238 3.22 3.68 -16.51
C ARG A 238 3.79 2.59 -17.40
N ALA A 239 3.07 1.47 -17.51
CA ALA A 239 3.54 0.32 -18.26
C ALA A 239 3.40 0.49 -19.79
N VAL A 240 2.38 1.22 -20.27
CA VAL A 240 2.02 1.24 -21.71
C VAL A 240 1.46 2.60 -22.13
N ARG A 241 1.89 3.11 -23.30
CA ARG A 241 1.21 4.22 -24.00
C ARG A 241 -0.04 3.65 -24.70
N PRO A 242 -1.19 4.36 -24.73
CA PRO A 242 -2.42 3.82 -25.31
C PRO A 242 -2.22 3.47 -26.81
N THR A 243 -1.99 2.20 -27.11
CA THR A 243 -1.96 1.65 -28.47
C THR A 243 -3.37 1.21 -28.84
N PHE A 244 -3.65 0.98 -30.13
CA PHE A 244 -4.92 0.42 -30.61
C PHE A 244 -5.32 -0.90 -29.90
N THR A 245 -4.36 -1.65 -29.34
CA THR A 245 -4.57 -2.88 -28.57
C THR A 245 -4.89 -2.68 -27.09
N TYR A 246 -4.91 -1.43 -26.59
CA TYR A 246 -5.14 -1.10 -25.18
C TYR A 246 -6.43 -1.70 -24.59
N PRO A 247 -7.59 -1.73 -25.28
CA PRO A 247 -8.80 -2.34 -24.73
C PRO A 247 -8.64 -3.83 -24.43
N LEU A 248 -7.94 -4.57 -25.30
CA LEU A 248 -7.68 -5.99 -25.12
C LEU A 248 -6.73 -6.25 -23.94
N GLN A 249 -5.68 -5.43 -23.82
CA GLN A 249 -4.75 -5.51 -22.70
C GLN A 249 -5.46 -5.24 -21.36
N LEU A 250 -6.32 -4.23 -21.30
CA LEU A 250 -7.12 -3.93 -20.10
C LEU A 250 -8.05 -5.10 -19.74
N ALA A 251 -8.73 -5.69 -20.74
CA ALA A 251 -9.58 -6.87 -20.53
C ALA A 251 -8.79 -8.07 -19.97
N LEU A 252 -7.58 -8.31 -20.50
CA LEU A 252 -6.69 -9.37 -20.00
C LEU A 252 -6.21 -9.11 -18.57
N VAL A 253 -5.92 -7.85 -18.21
CA VAL A 253 -5.56 -7.48 -16.83
C VAL A 253 -6.72 -7.72 -15.87
N ILE A 254 -7.95 -7.37 -16.28
CA ILE A 254 -9.16 -7.61 -15.48
C ILE A 254 -9.40 -9.12 -15.28
N LEU A 255 -9.16 -9.94 -16.31
CA LEU A 255 -9.34 -11.40 -16.27
C LEU A 255 -8.22 -12.12 -15.49
N ARG A 256 -7.02 -11.55 -15.40
CA ARG A 256 -5.85 -12.18 -14.76
C ARG A 256 -6.06 -12.46 -13.26
N PHE A 257 -6.60 -11.49 -12.52
CA PHE A 257 -6.78 -11.60 -11.06
C PHE A 257 -7.72 -12.74 -10.61
N PRO A 258 -8.95 -12.89 -11.14
CA PRO A 258 -9.81 -14.01 -10.75
C PRO A 258 -9.25 -15.37 -11.16
N VAL A 259 -8.51 -15.45 -12.29
CA VAL A 259 -7.87 -16.70 -12.72
C VAL A 259 -6.83 -17.13 -11.69
N TYR A 260 -6.05 -16.21 -11.13
CA TYR A 260 -5.15 -16.54 -10.02
C TYR A 260 -5.90 -16.99 -8.77
N CYS A 261 -6.99 -16.32 -8.39
CA CYS A 261 -7.82 -16.77 -7.27
C CYS A 261 -8.32 -18.20 -7.47
N LEU A 262 -8.77 -18.53 -8.67
CA LEU A 262 -9.23 -19.88 -9.02
C LEU A 262 -8.09 -20.89 -9.00
N ILE A 263 -6.92 -20.54 -9.52
CA ILE A 263 -5.71 -21.40 -9.44
C ILE A 263 -5.34 -21.67 -7.97
N ILE A 264 -5.33 -20.64 -7.12
CA ILE A 264 -5.03 -20.77 -5.69
C ILE A 264 -6.06 -21.66 -4.99
N GLN A 265 -7.36 -21.44 -5.26
CA GLN A 265 -8.42 -22.31 -4.73
C GLN A 265 -8.16 -23.77 -5.15
N LEU A 266 -7.92 -24.03 -6.43
CA LEU A 266 -7.64 -25.38 -6.92
C LEU A 266 -6.40 -25.99 -6.24
N TRP A 267 -5.33 -25.22 -6.03
CA TRP A 267 -4.12 -25.66 -5.34
C TRP A 267 -4.35 -26.02 -3.87
N ILE A 268 -5.12 -25.21 -3.14
CA ILE A 268 -5.49 -25.49 -1.75
C ILE A 268 -6.28 -26.80 -1.66
N HIS A 269 -7.22 -27.01 -2.58
CA HIS A 269 -8.03 -28.23 -2.63
C HIS A 269 -7.20 -29.44 -3.09
N TYR A 270 -6.24 -29.26 -3.99
CA TYR A 270 -5.31 -30.30 -4.42
C TYR A 270 -4.44 -30.79 -3.25
N GLU A 271 -3.84 -29.88 -2.48
CA GLU A 271 -3.06 -30.26 -1.30
C GLU A 271 -3.93 -30.89 -0.21
N ALA A 272 -5.15 -30.38 0.00
CA ALA A 272 -6.11 -31.02 0.90
C ALA A 272 -6.45 -32.47 0.47
N LEU A 273 -6.65 -32.70 -0.83
CA LEU A 273 -6.88 -34.04 -1.39
C LEU A 273 -5.63 -34.94 -1.24
N ARG A 274 -4.43 -34.40 -1.41
CA ARG A 274 -3.18 -35.14 -1.21
C ARG A 274 -3.00 -35.54 0.25
N LEU A 275 -3.36 -34.68 1.21
CA LEU A 275 -3.38 -35.00 2.64
C LEU A 275 -4.42 -36.09 2.96
N LEU A 276 -5.58 -36.04 2.29
CA LEU A 276 -6.61 -37.08 2.38
C LEU A 276 -6.06 -38.44 1.93
N ILE A 277 -5.42 -38.49 0.76
CA ILE A 277 -4.82 -39.72 0.20
C ILE A 277 -3.70 -40.27 1.10
N LYS A 278 -2.93 -39.41 1.76
CA LYS A 278 -1.91 -39.80 2.75
C LYS A 278 -2.50 -40.31 4.08
N GLY A 279 -3.82 -40.27 4.25
CA GLY A 279 -4.50 -40.77 5.45
C GLY A 279 -4.28 -39.91 6.68
N VAL A 280 -3.98 -38.62 6.51
CA VAL A 280 -3.85 -37.70 7.64
C VAL A 280 -5.20 -37.60 8.35
N LYS A 281 -5.22 -37.88 9.65
CA LYS A 281 -6.45 -37.94 10.44
C LYS A 281 -7.06 -36.55 10.56
N PHE A 282 -8.25 -36.36 9.98
CA PHE A 282 -9.04 -35.15 10.16
C PHE A 282 -9.52 -35.09 11.61
N ILE A 283 -9.15 -34.02 12.33
CA ILE A 283 -9.65 -33.75 13.68
C ILE A 283 -10.81 -32.75 13.53
N PRO A 284 -12.06 -33.17 13.73
CA PRO A 284 -13.20 -32.25 13.65
C PRO A 284 -13.12 -31.20 14.76
N HIS A 285 -13.54 -29.98 14.43
CA HIS A 285 -13.68 -28.93 15.43
C HIS A 285 -14.75 -29.30 16.48
N PRO A 286 -14.58 -28.89 17.75
CA PRO A 286 -15.57 -29.14 18.80
C PRO A 286 -16.95 -28.58 18.42
N ASN A 287 -18.00 -29.33 18.80
CA ASN A 287 -19.37 -29.11 18.34
C ASN A 287 -19.86 -27.65 18.58
N GLY A 288 -20.33 -26.98 17.52
CA GLY A 288 -20.98 -25.67 17.63
C GLY A 288 -20.73 -24.70 16.47
N SER A 289 -19.74 -24.95 15.60
CA SER A 289 -19.36 -24.03 14.51
C SER A 289 -19.78 -24.48 13.11
N GLU A 290 -20.69 -25.45 13.00
CA GLU A 290 -21.07 -26.04 11.71
C GLU A 290 -22.05 -25.15 10.93
N THR A 291 -21.58 -24.59 9.82
CA THR A 291 -22.44 -23.93 8.82
C THR A 291 -23.17 -24.97 7.97
N GLY A 292 -24.32 -24.61 7.37
CA GLY A 292 -25.10 -25.55 6.54
C GLY A 292 -24.29 -26.20 5.41
N ALA A 293 -23.28 -25.49 4.88
CA ALA A 293 -22.34 -26.01 3.90
C ALA A 293 -21.39 -27.08 4.46
N SER A 294 -20.93 -26.95 5.72
CA SER A 294 -20.04 -27.94 6.34
C SER A 294 -20.75 -29.28 6.56
N ARG A 295 -22.05 -29.25 6.91
CA ARG A 295 -22.86 -30.48 7.06
C ARG A 295 -23.08 -31.21 5.73
N ALA A 296 -23.32 -30.47 4.64
CA ALA A 296 -23.49 -31.05 3.32
C ALA A 296 -22.20 -31.72 2.83
N ILE A 297 -21.06 -31.08 3.03
CA ILE A 297 -19.75 -31.63 2.69
C ILE A 297 -19.45 -32.85 3.57
N ALA A 298 -19.69 -32.80 4.88
CA ALA A 298 -19.50 -33.93 5.79
C ALA A 298 -20.34 -35.15 5.39
N ALA A 299 -21.60 -34.94 5.00
CA ALA A 299 -22.48 -36.01 4.50
C ALA A 299 -21.98 -36.63 3.18
N LEU A 300 -21.40 -35.82 2.30
CA LEU A 300 -20.89 -36.26 1.00
C LEU A 300 -19.56 -37.04 1.13
N VAL A 301 -18.68 -36.60 2.02
CA VAL A 301 -17.32 -37.18 2.16
C VAL A 301 -17.28 -38.32 3.21
N GLY A 302 -18.25 -38.40 4.12
CA GLY A 302 -18.35 -39.46 5.14
C GLY A 302 -18.22 -40.90 4.61
N PRO A 303 -18.97 -41.29 3.55
CA PRO A 303 -18.83 -42.62 2.95
C PRO A 303 -17.43 -42.91 2.39
N VAL A 304 -16.75 -41.88 1.87
CA VAL A 304 -15.38 -41.99 1.33
C VAL A 304 -14.38 -42.28 2.44
N PHE A 305 -14.48 -41.60 3.58
CA PHE A 305 -13.62 -41.85 4.73
C PHE A 305 -13.80 -43.26 5.31
N VAL A 306 -15.03 -43.76 5.39
CA VAL A 306 -15.31 -45.13 5.85
C VAL A 306 -14.69 -46.15 4.89
N ALA A 307 -14.83 -45.95 3.57
CA ALA A 307 -14.22 -46.82 2.58
C ALA A 307 -12.68 -46.79 2.66
N MET A 308 -12.08 -45.61 2.85
CA MET A 308 -10.62 -45.48 3.01
C MET A 308 -10.09 -46.18 4.27
N ASP A 309 -10.80 -46.12 5.40
CA ASP A 309 -10.41 -46.83 6.62
C ASP A 309 -10.52 -48.35 6.46
N VAL A 310 -11.56 -48.84 5.77
CA VAL A 310 -11.71 -50.26 5.44
C VAL A 310 -10.58 -50.74 4.51
N VAL A 311 -10.24 -49.96 3.48
CA VAL A 311 -9.12 -50.27 2.57
C VAL A 311 -7.78 -50.23 3.31
N GLY A 312 -7.57 -49.25 4.20
CA GLY A 312 -6.38 -49.17 5.05
C GLY A 312 -6.23 -50.39 5.97
N LYS A 313 -7.33 -50.82 6.61
CA LYS A 313 -7.38 -52.03 7.45
C LYS A 313 -7.15 -53.31 6.65
N TRP A 314 -7.67 -53.38 5.43
CA TRP A 314 -7.44 -54.51 4.52
C TRP A 314 -5.98 -54.59 4.08
N TRP A 315 -5.38 -53.46 3.71
CA TRP A 315 -4.01 -53.39 3.24
C TRP A 315 -2.96 -53.65 4.33
N THR A 316 -3.19 -53.16 5.55
CA THR A 316 -2.38 -53.51 6.74
C THR A 316 -2.48 -54.99 7.08
N ARG A 317 -3.67 -55.60 6.96
CA ARG A 317 -3.87 -57.04 7.18
C ARG A 317 -3.15 -57.91 6.14
N ILE A 318 -3.04 -57.45 4.91
CA ILE A 318 -2.26 -58.13 3.85
C ILE A 318 -0.75 -58.03 4.10
N ARG A 319 -0.25 -56.85 4.52
CA ARG A 319 1.18 -56.69 4.88
C ARG A 319 1.58 -57.53 6.11
N CYS A 320 0.79 -57.50 7.18
CA CYS A 320 1.07 -58.30 8.39
C CYS A 320 0.81 -59.81 8.18
N GLY A 321 0.09 -60.19 7.12
CA GLY A 321 -0.10 -61.59 6.73
C GLY A 321 1.11 -62.22 6.03
N GLY A 322 2.02 -61.41 5.48
CA GLY A 322 3.21 -61.87 4.74
C GLY A 322 4.41 -62.24 5.62
N GLU A 323 4.49 -61.77 6.87
CA GLU A 323 5.62 -62.05 7.77
C GLU A 323 5.52 -63.40 8.49
N LYS A 324 4.40 -64.12 8.39
CA LYS A 324 4.21 -65.40 9.10
C LYS A 324 4.66 -66.66 8.33
N ILE A 325 5.34 -66.54 7.18
CA ILE A 325 5.74 -67.70 6.34
C ILE A 325 7.27 -67.91 6.28
N LYS A 326 8.07 -67.32 7.18
CA LYS A 326 9.54 -67.56 7.22
C LYS A 326 10.07 -68.14 8.54
N SER A 327 9.26 -68.91 9.27
CA SER A 327 9.72 -69.67 10.43
C SER A 327 9.04 -71.04 10.48
N ALA A 328 9.51 -71.96 9.65
CA ALA A 328 9.45 -73.41 9.86
C ALA A 328 10.57 -74.04 9.03
#